data_AF-A0A529XQ90-F1
#
_entry.id   AF-A0A529XQ90-F1
#
_cell.length_a   1.000
_cell.length_b   1.000
_cell.length_c   1.000
_cell.angle_alpha   90.00
_cell.angle_beta   90.00
_cell.angle_gamma   90.00
#
_symmetry.space_group_name_H-M   'P 1'
#
loop_
_entity.id
_entity.type
_entity.pdbx_description
1 polymer ?
#
loop_
_entity_poly.entity_id
_entity_poly.type
_entity_poly.pdbx_seq_one_letter_code
_entity_poly.pdbx_strand_id
1 'polypeptide(L)'
;IGPAVELAAHGIPLVHELPGVGRNLQDHLDFILAWKSRQTDLMGIGLSGMPGLIKHMLRWRKDGTGMIATPYAEGGAFLRNQGDNKFPNLEVVQEMEQENP
;
A
#
# COMPACT_ATOMS: atom_id res chain seq x y z
N ILE A 1 14.96 -9.75 25.38
CA ILE A 1 13.98 -8.93 26.11
C ILE A 1 12.61 -9.25 25.51
N GLY A 2 11.61 -9.64 26.30
CA GLY A 2 10.31 -10.07 25.78
C GLY A 2 9.58 -11.07 26.69
N PRO A 3 8.53 -11.76 26.20
CA PRO A 3 7.78 -12.74 26.99
C PRO A 3 8.67 -13.94 27.36
N ALA A 4 8.87 -14.21 28.65
CA ALA A 4 9.83 -15.21 29.12
C ALA A 4 9.54 -16.63 28.59
N VAL A 5 8.27 -17.05 28.58
CA VAL A 5 7.84 -18.37 28.08
C VAL A 5 8.13 -18.53 26.59
N GLU A 6 7.85 -17.50 25.80
CA GLU A 6 8.04 -17.51 24.34
C GLU A 6 9.53 -17.51 23.97
N LEU A 7 10.35 -16.72 24.67
CA LEU A 7 11.80 -16.70 24.50
C LEU A 7 12.43 -18.05 24.88
N ALA A 8 12.01 -18.65 26.00
CA ALA A 8 12.49 -19.95 26.44
C ALA A 8 12.14 -21.07 25.44
N ALA A 9 10.94 -21.05 24.86
CA ALA A 9 10.53 -22.03 23.84
C ALA A 9 11.43 -22.03 22.58
N HIS A 10 12.09 -20.91 22.29
CA HIS A 10 12.99 -20.77 21.14
C HIS A 10 14.48 -20.82 21.53
N GLY A 11 14.81 -21.20 22.78
CA GLY A 11 16.20 -21.28 23.26
C GLY A 11 16.89 -19.92 23.36
N ILE A 12 16.14 -18.82 23.44
CA ILE A 12 16.67 -17.46 23.51
C ILE A 12 16.89 -17.08 24.98
N PRO A 13 18.12 -16.71 25.41
CA PRO A 13 18.39 -16.29 26.78
C PRO A 13 17.55 -15.06 27.19
N LEU A 14 16.93 -15.14 28.37
CA LEU A 14 16.16 -14.04 28.93
C LEU A 14 17.10 -12.98 29.53
N VAL A 15 17.15 -11.81 28.91
CA VAL A 15 17.84 -10.63 29.47
C VAL A 15 16.93 -9.80 30.39
N HIS A 16 15.65 -9.65 30.00
CA HIS A 16 14.63 -8.91 30.75
C HIS A 16 13.25 -9.39 30.31
N GLU A 17 12.39 -9.71 31.27
CA GLU A 17 11.00 -10.09 31.01
C GLU A 17 10.16 -8.85 30.74
N LEU A 18 9.58 -8.78 29.54
CA LEU A 18 8.69 -7.71 29.13
C LEU A 18 7.57 -8.28 28.25
N PRO A 19 6.44 -8.72 28.82
CA PRO A 19 5.40 -9.45 28.10
C PRO A 19 4.74 -8.68 26.95
N GLY A 20 4.84 -7.35 26.95
CA GLY A 20 4.28 -6.49 25.90
C GLY A 20 5.07 -6.46 24.59
N VAL A 21 6.33 -6.93 24.57
CA VAL A 21 7.13 -6.98 23.33
C VAL A 21 6.45 -7.91 22.33
N GLY A 22 6.22 -7.42 21.10
CA GLY A 22 5.50 -8.15 20.06
C GLY A 22 3.98 -8.20 20.24
N ARG A 23 3.43 -7.52 21.26
CA ARG A 23 1.98 -7.37 21.48
C ARG A 23 1.50 -6.00 20.98
N ASN A 24 0.18 -5.83 20.92
CA ASN A 24 -0.46 -4.59 20.49
C ASN A 24 -0.07 -4.17 19.06
N LEU A 25 0.08 -5.15 18.15
CA LEU A 25 0.19 -4.86 16.73
C LEU A 25 -1.12 -4.22 16.28
N GLN A 26 -1.02 -3.01 15.76
CA GLN A 26 -2.10 -2.27 15.14
C GLN A 26 -1.72 -2.07 13.69
N ASP A 27 -2.63 -2.41 12.79
CA ASP A 27 -2.47 -2.23 11.36
C ASP A 27 -3.80 -1.74 10.79
N HIS A 28 -3.73 -1.13 9.61
CA HIS A 28 -4.92 -0.74 8.86
C HIS A 28 -5.36 -1.91 7.99
N LEU A 29 -6.60 -2.37 8.18
CA LEU A 29 -7.20 -3.32 7.25
C LEU A 29 -7.64 -2.59 5.99
N ASP A 30 -7.17 -3.06 4.83
CA ASP A 30 -7.45 -2.46 3.54
C ASP A 30 -8.18 -3.44 2.60
N PHE A 31 -8.93 -2.90 1.63
CA PHE A 31 -9.58 -3.66 0.58
C PHE A 31 -9.59 -2.86 -0.72
N ILE A 32 -9.39 -3.56 -1.84
CA ILE A 32 -9.25 -2.92 -3.15
C ILE A 32 -10.61 -2.93 -3.89
N LEU A 33 -11.02 -1.75 -4.35
CA LEU A 33 -12.12 -1.59 -5.30
C LEU A 33 -11.55 -1.24 -6.69
N ALA A 34 -11.51 -2.22 -7.58
CA ALA A 34 -11.03 -2.03 -8.94
C ALA A 34 -12.17 -1.63 -9.90
N TRP A 35 -11.89 -0.71 -10.83
CA TRP A 35 -12.84 -0.28 -11.86
C TRP A 35 -12.18 -0.18 -13.23
N LYS A 36 -12.94 -0.47 -14.30
CA LYS A 36 -12.45 -0.34 -15.68
C LYS A 36 -12.69 1.06 -16.23
N SER A 37 -11.64 1.66 -16.76
CA SER A 37 -11.71 2.96 -17.44
C SER A 37 -11.50 2.82 -18.94
N ARG A 38 -12.14 3.72 -19.71
CA ARG A 38 -11.89 3.89 -21.16
C ARG A 38 -10.73 4.85 -21.43
N GLN A 39 -10.22 5.52 -20.41
CA GLN A 39 -9.08 6.42 -20.53
C GLN A 39 -7.81 5.62 -20.83
N THR A 40 -6.95 6.16 -21.69
CA THR A 40 -5.73 5.48 -22.16
C THR A 40 -4.45 6.17 -21.68
N ASP A 41 -4.59 7.17 -20.80
CA ASP A 41 -3.50 7.87 -20.11
C ASP A 41 -3.19 7.28 -18.72
N LEU A 42 -3.86 6.18 -18.36
CA LEU A 42 -3.58 5.37 -17.18
C LEU A 42 -2.43 4.39 -17.44
N MET A 43 -1.80 3.90 -16.37
CA MET A 43 -0.85 2.80 -16.51
C MET A 43 -1.60 1.49 -16.76
N GLY A 44 -1.52 1.01 -18.00
CA GLY A 44 -2.06 -0.29 -18.40
C GLY A 44 -0.99 -1.39 -18.37
N ILE A 45 -1.24 -2.44 -17.61
CA ILE A 45 -0.43 -3.66 -17.60
C ILE A 45 -1.13 -4.68 -18.51
N GLY A 46 -0.72 -4.75 -19.77
CA GLY A 46 -1.32 -5.63 -20.78
C GLY A 46 -0.64 -5.46 -22.14
N LEU A 47 -0.92 -6.37 -23.10
CA LEU A 47 -0.28 -6.35 -24.43
C LEU A 47 -0.47 -5.00 -25.16
N SER A 48 -1.64 -4.39 -24.98
CA SER A 48 -1.99 -3.07 -25.51
C SER A 48 -1.25 -1.91 -24.81
N GLY A 49 -0.86 -2.09 -23.53
CA GLY A 49 -0.16 -1.09 -22.72
C GLY A 49 1.38 -1.13 -22.81
N MET A 50 1.97 -2.25 -23.25
CA MET A 50 3.43 -2.45 -23.29
C MET A 50 4.21 -1.36 -24.06
N PRO A 51 3.78 -0.89 -25.24
CA PRO A 51 4.49 0.19 -25.93
C PRO A 51 4.55 1.48 -25.11
N GLY A 52 3.46 1.80 -24.39
CA GLY A 52 3.39 2.95 -23.48
C GLY A 52 4.32 2.79 -22.29
N LEU A 53 4.34 1.60 -21.68
CA LEU A 53 5.22 1.29 -20.56
C LEU A 53 6.70 1.43 -20.94
N ILE A 54 7.13 0.86 -22.07
CA ILE A 54 8.52 0.98 -22.55
C ILE A 54 8.90 2.44 -22.77
N LYS A 55 8.00 3.26 -23.34
CA LYS A 55 8.22 4.69 -23.52
C LYS A 55 8.43 5.41 -22.17
N HIS A 56 7.62 5.09 -21.16
CA HIS A 56 7.77 5.67 -19.82
C HIS A 56 9.05 5.19 -19.11
N MET A 57 9.48 3.94 -19.33
CA MET A 57 10.78 3.44 -18.82
C MET A 57 11.97 4.17 -19.42
N LEU A 58 11.98 4.37 -20.75
CA LEU A 58 13.06 5.11 -21.43
C LEU A 58 13.10 6.57 -20.99
N ARG A 59 11.93 7.19 -20.79
CA ARG A 59 11.83 8.56 -20.27
C ARG A 59 12.40 8.65 -18.85
N TRP A 60 12.00 7.74 -17.97
CA TRP A 60 12.51 7.68 -16.60
C TRP A 60 14.02 7.46 -16.56
N ARG A 61 14.57 6.60 -17.42
CA ARG A 61 16.02 6.41 -17.54
C ARG A 61 16.76 7.68 -17.97
N LYS A 62 16.12 8.55 -18.76
CA LYS A 62 16.74 9.76 -19.30
C LYS A 62 16.78 10.89 -18.26
N ASP A 63 15.68 11.12 -17.55
CA ASP A 63 15.52 12.30 -16.69
C ASP A 63 14.72 12.06 -15.39
N GLY A 64 14.40 10.81 -15.08
CA GLY A 64 13.64 10.44 -13.89
C GLY A 64 12.14 10.71 -13.98
N THR A 65 11.62 11.15 -15.14
CA THR A 65 10.20 11.52 -15.30
C THR A 65 9.36 10.46 -16.02
N GLY A 66 8.03 10.60 -15.95
CA GLY A 66 7.07 9.70 -16.60
C GLY A 66 6.36 8.79 -15.61
N MET A 67 5.44 7.96 -16.11
CA MET A 67 4.56 7.12 -15.28
C MET A 67 5.31 6.09 -14.43
N ILE A 68 6.57 5.75 -14.74
CA ILE A 68 7.39 4.89 -13.87
C ILE A 68 7.70 5.56 -12.52
N ALA A 69 7.65 6.89 -12.46
CA ALA A 69 7.87 7.65 -11.22
C ALA A 69 6.59 7.93 -10.42
N THR A 70 5.41 7.44 -10.85
CA THR A 70 4.16 7.66 -10.10
C THR A 70 4.15 6.84 -8.79
N PRO A 71 3.61 7.39 -7.69
CA PRO A 71 3.29 6.61 -6.50
C PRO A 71 2.03 5.75 -6.66
N TYR A 72 1.30 5.89 -7.78
CA TYR A 72 -0.05 5.35 -8.06
C TYR A 72 -1.17 5.92 -7.18
N ALA A 73 -0.90 6.19 -5.91
CA ALA A 73 -1.76 6.87 -4.95
C ALA A 73 -1.82 8.39 -5.21
N GLU A 74 -2.50 8.79 -6.28
CA GLU A 74 -2.57 10.20 -6.73
C GLU A 74 -3.65 11.01 -5.98
N GLY A 75 -4.56 10.35 -5.28
CA GLY A 75 -5.62 10.99 -4.51
C GLY A 75 -5.96 10.21 -3.26
N GLY A 76 -6.46 10.91 -2.24
CA GLY A 76 -6.90 10.28 -1.00
C GLY A 76 -7.95 11.10 -0.26
N ALA A 77 -8.76 10.43 0.53
CA ALA A 77 -9.79 11.04 1.37
C ALA A 77 -9.86 10.35 2.74
N PHE A 78 -10.06 11.14 3.79
CA PHE A 78 -10.37 10.65 5.13
C PHE A 78 -11.86 10.84 5.39
N LEU A 79 -12.55 9.74 5.61
CA LEU A 79 -14.00 9.71 5.80
C LEU A 79 -14.33 9.37 7.24
N ARG A 80 -15.50 9.86 7.67
CA ARG A 80 -16.07 9.54 8.98
C ARG A 80 -17.39 8.82 8.77
N ASN A 81 -17.51 7.62 9.33
CA ASN A 81 -18.78 6.89 9.35
C ASN A 81 -19.80 7.61 10.25
N GLN A 82 -21.10 7.36 10.05
CA GLN A 82 -22.12 7.93 10.94
C GLN A 82 -21.98 7.40 12.37
N GLY A 83 -21.91 8.30 13.36
CA GLY A 83 -21.64 8.01 14.77
C GLY A 83 -20.71 9.03 15.42
N ASP A 84 -20.56 9.00 16.76
CA ASP A 84 -19.60 9.83 17.50
C ASP A 84 -18.18 9.24 17.42
N ASN A 85 -17.51 9.56 16.33
CA ASN A 85 -16.10 9.29 16.15
C ASN A 85 -15.37 10.63 16.14
N LYS A 86 -14.67 10.94 17.24
CA LYS A 86 -13.86 12.15 17.43
C LYS A 86 -12.82 12.36 16.31
N PHE A 87 -12.44 11.29 15.61
CA PHE A 87 -11.47 11.29 14.51
C PHE A 87 -12.00 10.48 13.31
N PRO A 88 -11.52 10.75 12.07
CA PRO A 88 -11.79 9.91 10.92
C PRO A 88 -11.41 8.45 11.18
N ASN A 89 -12.21 7.53 10.64
CA ASN A 89 -12.04 6.09 10.89
C ASN A 89 -12.04 5.25 9.60
N LEU A 90 -11.98 5.92 8.45
CA LEU A 90 -11.85 5.30 7.14
C LEU A 90 -10.93 6.17 6.28
N GLU A 91 -9.94 5.54 5.66
CA GLU A 91 -9.08 6.13 4.65
C GLU A 91 -9.44 5.51 3.30
N VAL A 92 -9.54 6.35 2.27
CA VAL A 92 -9.75 5.94 0.89
C VAL A 92 -8.57 6.47 0.10
N VAL A 93 -7.82 5.59 -0.54
CA VAL A 93 -6.73 5.94 -1.45
C VAL A 93 -7.20 5.59 -2.86
N GLN A 94 -7.10 6.57 -3.76
CA GLN A 94 -7.36 6.36 -5.17
C GLN A 94 -6.06 5.97 -5.86
N GLU A 95 -6.04 4.75 -6.37
CA GLU A 95 -5.00 4.26 -7.26
C GLU A 95 -5.53 4.22 -8.70
N MET A 96 -4.71 4.69 -9.62
CA MET A 96 -5.05 4.78 -11.04
C MET A 96 -4.34 3.68 -11.84
N GLU A 97 -4.88 2.47 -11.76
CA GLU A 97 -4.41 1.30 -12.51
C GLU A 97 -5.44 0.85 -13.56
N GLN A 98 -4.99 0.56 -14.78
CA GLN A 98 -5.84 0.03 -15.84
C GLN A 98 -5.57 -1.48 -16.04
N GLU A 99 -6.53 -2.30 -15.65
CA GLU A 99 -6.59 -3.69 -16.09
C GLU A 99 -7.25 -3.73 -17.48
N ASN A 100 -6.44 -3.75 -18.53
CA ASN A 100 -6.91 -3.80 -19.91
C ASN A 100 -6.86 -5.26 -20.41
N PRO A 101 -7.91 -5.78 -21.08
CA PRO A 101 -7.75 -6.99 -21.90
C PRO A 101 -6.75 -6.80 -23.05
#